data_AF-A0A9W4E311-F1
#
_entry.id   AF-A0A9W4E311-F1
#
_cell.length_a   1.000
_cell.length_b   1.000
_cell.length_c   1.000
_cell.angle_alpha   90.00
_cell.angle_beta   90.00
_cell.angle_gamma   90.00
#
_symmetry.space_group_name_H-M   'P 1'
#
loop_
_entity.id
_entity.type
_entity.pdbx_description
1 polymer ?
#
loop_
_entity_poly.entity_id
_entity_poly.type
_entity_poly.pdbx_seq_one_letter_code
_entity_poly.pdbx_strand_id
1 'polypeptide(L)'
;MTSAVPRPARAPLVRLLLRLAVVAAVTESGYLHAKLYVNGYRFIPHIGVMFLIQAAVSFAVAALLLVADEPVLQLMAAGTALGALGGFVLSRTVGVWGFTERGFQPHPDALVSVLVEAAALALLLAGALWTWRGRPRR
;
A
#
# COMPACT_ATOMS: atom_id res chain seq x y z
N MET A 1 -5.54 34.44 -35.53
CA MET A 1 -5.78 34.31 -34.07
C MET A 1 -6.21 32.88 -33.78
N THR A 2 -5.26 32.01 -33.43
CA THR A 2 -5.51 30.62 -33.06
C THR A 2 -5.93 30.57 -31.59
N SER A 3 -7.19 30.23 -31.33
CA SER A 3 -7.69 30.01 -29.97
C SER A 3 -7.00 28.80 -29.37
N ALA A 4 -6.16 29.03 -28.36
CA ALA A 4 -5.57 27.97 -27.57
C ALA A 4 -6.70 27.27 -26.78
N VAL A 5 -7.04 26.04 -27.17
CA VAL A 5 -7.96 25.19 -26.40
C VAL A 5 -7.31 24.94 -25.02
N PRO A 6 -7.93 25.36 -23.90
CA PRO A 6 -7.38 25.11 -22.58
C PRO A 6 -7.26 23.61 -22.32
N ARG A 7 -6.07 23.13 -21.94
CA ARG A 7 -5.90 21.74 -21.48
C ARG A 7 -6.77 21.51 -20.23
N PRO A 8 -7.49 20.38 -20.13
CA PRO A 8 -8.42 20.16 -19.03
C PRO A 8 -7.66 20.02 -17.70
N ALA A 9 -7.82 21.00 -16.80
CA ALA A 9 -7.25 21.03 -15.45
C ALA A 9 -7.65 19.82 -14.56
N ARG A 10 -8.62 19.00 -14.99
CA ARG A 10 -9.12 17.83 -14.26
C ARG A 10 -8.14 16.65 -14.22
N ALA A 11 -7.34 16.44 -15.26
CA ALA A 11 -6.40 15.32 -15.34
C ALA A 11 -5.27 15.38 -14.29
N PRO A 12 -4.60 16.53 -14.06
CA PRO A 12 -3.58 16.64 -13.00
C PRO A 12 -4.18 16.56 -11.59
N LEU A 13 -5.38 17.11 -11.37
CA LEU A 13 -6.06 17.01 -10.07
C LEU A 13 -6.40 15.56 -9.71
N VAL A 14 -6.99 14.80 -10.63
CA VAL A 14 -7.32 13.38 -10.39
C VAL A 14 -6.06 12.56 -10.06
N ARG A 15 -4.95 12.79 -10.78
CA ARG A 15 -3.67 12.15 -10.49
C ARG A 15 -3.15 12.49 -9.10
N LEU A 16 -3.20 13.78 -8.73
CA LEU A 16 -2.79 14.23 -7.41
C LEU A 16 -3.63 13.58 -6.31
N LEU A 17 -4.96 13.57 -6.46
CA LEU A 17 -5.87 12.96 -5.48
C LEU A 17 -5.64 11.46 -5.33
N LEU A 18 -5.46 10.73 -6.43
CA LEU A 18 -5.13 9.30 -6.39
C LEU A 18 -3.79 9.05 -5.68
N ARG A 19 -2.77 9.86 -5.97
CA ARG A 19 -1.46 9.77 -5.33
C ARG A 19 -1.55 10.01 -3.82
N LEU A 20 -2.27 11.07 -3.41
CA LEU A 20 -2.49 11.36 -1.99
C LEU A 20 -3.29 10.25 -1.29
N ALA A 21 -4.27 9.65 -1.96
CA ALA A 21 -5.02 8.51 -1.43
C ALA A 21 -4.12 7.27 -1.25
N VAL A 22 -3.22 6.99 -2.20
CA VAL A 22 -2.22 5.92 -2.06
C VAL A 22 -1.28 6.21 -0.89
N VAL A 23 -0.76 7.44 -0.77
CA VAL A 23 0.09 7.85 0.36
C VAL A 23 -0.62 7.62 1.69
N ALA A 24 -1.89 8.03 1.80
CA ALA A 24 -2.67 7.83 3.00
C ALA A 24 -2.85 6.34 3.33
N ALA A 25 -3.21 5.52 2.36
CA ALA A 25 -3.39 4.08 2.56
C ALA A 25 -2.08 3.37 2.95
N VAL A 26 -0.97 3.68 2.28
CA VAL A 26 0.34 3.10 2.62
C VAL A 26 0.83 3.57 4.00
N THR A 27 0.57 4.82 4.37
CA THR A 27 0.87 5.34 5.72
C THR A 27 0.07 4.60 6.79
N GLU A 28 -1.23 4.42 6.57
CA GLU A 28 -2.12 3.68 7.48
C GLU A 28 -1.68 2.21 7.61
N SER A 29 -1.29 1.55 6.51
CA SER A 29 -0.72 0.20 6.55
C SER A 29 0.51 0.14 7.46
N GLY A 30 1.42 1.10 7.34
CA GLY A 30 2.59 1.20 8.20
C GLY A 30 2.24 1.41 9.68
N TYR A 31 1.25 2.26 9.97
CA TYR A 31 0.75 2.47 11.32
C TYR A 31 0.13 1.20 11.92
N LEU A 32 -0.70 0.49 11.17
CA LEU A 32 -1.32 -0.77 11.63
C LEU A 32 -0.28 -1.85 11.89
N HIS A 33 0.74 -2.00 11.05
CA HIS A 33 1.82 -2.94 11.28
C HIS A 33 2.69 -2.56 12.49
N ALA A 34 2.95 -1.26 12.70
CA ALA A 34 3.62 -0.79 13.91
C ALA A 34 2.77 -1.05 15.17
N LYS A 35 1.46 -0.85 15.10
CA LYS A 35 0.51 -1.13 16.18
C LYS A 35 0.48 -2.62 16.52
N LEU A 36 0.38 -3.49 15.51
CA LEU A 36 0.44 -4.94 15.69
C LEU A 36 1.79 -5.39 16.26
N TYR A 37 2.89 -4.81 15.79
CA TYR A 37 4.22 -5.04 16.36
C TYR A 37 4.25 -4.80 17.87
N VAL A 38 3.81 -3.62 18.33
CA VAL A 38 3.82 -3.29 19.77
C VAL A 38 2.80 -4.11 20.57
N ASN A 39 1.68 -4.50 19.97
CA ASN A 39 0.59 -5.23 20.62
C ASN A 39 0.78 -6.75 20.68
N GLY A 40 1.99 -7.26 20.40
CA GLY A 40 2.34 -8.64 20.72
C GLY A 40 3.30 -9.28 19.72
N TYR A 41 3.26 -8.87 18.46
CA TYR A 41 4.06 -9.52 17.42
C TYR A 41 5.57 -9.32 17.62
N ARG A 42 6.00 -8.25 18.31
CA ARG A 42 7.41 -7.99 18.63
C ARG A 42 8.11 -9.12 19.38
N PHE A 43 7.36 -9.98 20.07
CA PHE A 43 7.90 -11.10 20.86
C PHE A 43 7.99 -12.42 20.08
N ILE A 44 7.54 -12.44 18.82
CA ILE A 44 7.55 -13.63 17.97
C ILE A 44 8.82 -13.60 17.11
N PRO A 45 9.74 -14.58 17.25
CA PRO A 45 10.98 -14.62 16.46
C PRO A 45 10.71 -14.54 14.95
N HIS A 46 11.53 -13.75 14.24
CA HIS A 46 11.41 -13.41 12.82
C HIS A 46 10.15 -12.62 12.43
N ILE A 47 8.97 -13.02 12.89
CA ILE A 47 7.69 -12.37 12.61
C ILE A 47 7.69 -10.93 13.11
N GLY A 48 8.09 -10.68 14.36
CA GLY A 48 8.18 -9.32 14.90
C GLY A 48 9.07 -8.41 14.05
N VAL A 49 10.22 -8.93 13.59
CA VAL A 49 11.13 -8.17 12.71
C VAL A 49 10.46 -7.85 11.38
N MET A 50 9.71 -8.79 10.80
CA MET A 50 8.98 -8.55 9.54
C MET A 50 7.90 -7.48 9.69
N PHE A 51 7.16 -7.44 10.81
CA PHE A 51 6.21 -6.37 11.09
C PHE A 51 6.88 -5.00 11.19
N LEU A 52 8.04 -4.93 11.85
CA LEU A 52 8.81 -3.69 11.98
C LEU A 52 9.36 -3.22 10.62
N ILE A 53 9.90 -4.14 9.81
CA ILE A 53 10.37 -3.84 8.45
C ILE A 53 9.22 -3.37 7.58
N GLN A 54 8.07 -4.05 7.62
CA GLN A 54 6.89 -3.64 6.85
C GLN A 54 6.50 -2.21 7.22
N ALA A 55 6.40 -1.91 8.52
CA ALA A 55 6.03 -0.58 8.98
C ALA A 55 7.02 0.49 8.49
N ALA A 56 8.32 0.24 8.65
CA ALA A 56 9.37 1.17 8.22
C ALA A 56 9.35 1.40 6.70
N VAL A 57 9.24 0.33 5.91
CA VAL A 57 9.17 0.42 4.45
C VAL A 57 7.92 1.18 4.00
N SER A 58 6.77 0.91 4.62
CA SER A 58 5.52 1.63 4.32
C SER A 58 5.67 3.13 4.54
N PHE A 59 6.20 3.56 5.69
CA PHE A 59 6.43 4.98 5.95
C PHE A 59 7.45 5.60 4.99
N ALA A 60 8.54 4.89 4.67
CA ALA A 60 9.55 5.38 3.74
C ALA A 60 8.96 5.56 2.33
N VAL A 61 8.22 4.57 1.83
CA VAL A 61 7.55 4.63 0.53
C VAL A 61 6.50 5.73 0.49
N ALA A 62 5.69 5.90 1.54
CA ALA A 62 4.71 6.97 1.63
C ALA A 62 5.37 8.36 1.58
N ALA A 63 6.47 8.57 2.31
CA ALA A 63 7.23 9.82 2.27
C ALA A 63 7.84 10.08 0.89
N LEU A 64 8.40 9.06 0.24
CA LEU A 64 8.93 9.18 -1.13
C LEU A 64 7.82 9.49 -2.14
N LEU A 65 6.65 8.87 -1.98
CA LEU A 65 5.47 9.14 -2.79
C LEU A 65 4.89 10.54 -2.54
N LEU A 66 5.23 11.28 -1.48
CA LEU A 66 4.86 12.70 -1.35
C LEU A 66 5.74 13.60 -2.21
N VAL A 67 7.01 13.23 -2.41
CA VAL A 67 7.98 14.07 -3.13
C VAL A 67 8.11 13.72 -4.61
N ALA A 68 7.93 12.45 -5.01
CA ALA A 68 8.03 11.99 -6.39
C ALA A 68 6.85 11.10 -6.83
N ASP A 69 6.47 11.20 -8.11
CA ASP A 69 5.45 10.36 -8.77
C ASP A 69 6.12 9.48 -9.83
N GLU A 70 6.97 8.56 -9.38
CA GLU A 70 7.72 7.65 -10.25
C GLU A 70 7.09 6.25 -10.28
N PRO A 71 7.03 5.57 -11.45
CA PRO A 71 6.47 4.21 -11.55
C PRO A 71 7.13 3.20 -10.61
N VAL A 72 8.43 3.36 -10.34
CA VAL A 72 9.16 2.51 -9.39
C VAL A 72 8.59 2.66 -7.96
N LEU A 73 8.25 3.88 -7.53
CA LEU A 73 7.66 4.09 -6.20
C LEU A 73 6.25 3.49 -6.09
N GLN A 74 5.48 3.54 -7.18
CA GLN A 74 4.18 2.89 -7.25
C GLN A 74 4.32 1.36 -7.17
N LEU A 75 5.33 0.79 -7.84
CA LEU A 75 5.64 -0.64 -7.74
C LEU A 75 6.12 -1.03 -6.34
N MET A 76 6.94 -0.20 -5.70
CA MET A 76 7.35 -0.42 -4.30
C MET A 76 6.14 -0.43 -3.37
N ALA A 77 5.23 0.54 -3.49
CA ALA A 77 3.99 0.56 -2.71
C ALA A 77 3.12 -0.70 -2.94
N ALA A 78 2.99 -1.12 -4.21
CA ALA A 78 2.30 -2.37 -4.54
C ALA A 78 2.99 -3.58 -3.90
N GLY A 79 4.32 -3.66 -3.99
CA GLY A 79 5.12 -4.73 -3.40
C GLY A 79 4.98 -4.79 -1.88
N THR A 80 4.97 -3.64 -1.20
CA THR A 80 4.75 -3.54 0.25
C THR A 80 3.38 -4.07 0.65
N ALA A 81 2.31 -3.67 -0.05
CA ALA A 81 0.96 -4.16 0.22
C ALA A 81 0.81 -5.66 -0.09
N LEU A 82 1.35 -6.13 -1.22
CA LEU A 82 1.35 -7.55 -1.58
C LEU A 82 2.16 -8.40 -0.60
N GLY A 83 3.28 -7.89 -0.09
CA GLY A 83 4.08 -8.57 0.92
C GLY A 83 3.32 -8.76 2.23
N ALA A 84 2.61 -7.72 2.69
CA ALA A 84 1.76 -7.80 3.88
C ALA A 84 0.61 -8.80 3.71
N LEU A 85 -0.14 -8.71 2.60
CA LEU A 85 -1.22 -9.65 2.28
C LEU A 85 -0.69 -11.08 2.09
N GLY A 86 0.47 -11.24 1.46
CA GLY A 86 1.15 -12.52 1.30
C GLY A 86 1.50 -13.14 2.65
N GLY A 87 2.09 -12.35 3.57
CA GLY A 87 2.37 -12.78 4.94
C GLY A 87 1.10 -13.20 5.68
N PHE A 88 0.02 -12.41 5.57
CA PHE A 88 -1.28 -12.71 6.16
C PHE A 88 -1.87 -14.03 5.65
N VAL A 89 -1.83 -14.26 4.33
CA VAL A 89 -2.33 -15.48 3.69
C VAL A 89 -1.48 -16.69 4.09
N LEU A 90 -0.16 -16.56 4.06
CA LEU A 90 0.76 -17.64 4.41
C LEU A 90 0.59 -18.06 5.86
N SER A 91 0.48 -17.13 6.82
CA SER A 91 0.27 -17.46 8.24
C SER A 91 -1.03 -18.22 8.49
N ARG A 92 -2.04 -18.10 7.61
CA ARG A 92 -3.36 -18.75 7.72
C ARG A 92 -3.50 -20.03 6.91
N THR A 93 -2.48 -20.40 6.14
CA THR A 93 -2.53 -21.54 5.23
C THR A 93 -1.43 -22.54 5.53
N VAL A 94 -0.19 -22.19 5.23
CA VAL A 94 0.98 -23.08 5.36
C VAL A 94 1.89 -22.71 6.54
N GLY A 95 1.66 -21.54 7.15
CA GLY A 95 2.49 -20.97 8.20
C GLY A 95 3.77 -20.29 7.67
N VAL A 96 4.43 -19.53 8.54
CA VAL A 96 5.71 -18.86 8.24
C VAL A 96 6.65 -19.07 9.44
N TRP A 97 7.78 -19.75 9.24
CA TRP A 97 8.71 -20.11 10.34
C TRP A 97 8.02 -20.78 11.54
N GLY A 98 7.02 -21.64 11.30
CA GLY A 98 6.24 -22.30 12.35
C GLY A 98 5.14 -21.44 13.00
N PHE A 99 5.04 -20.16 12.64
CA PHE A 99 3.95 -19.29 13.07
C PHE A 99 2.69 -19.49 12.22
N THR A 100 1.54 -19.70 12.86
CA THR A 100 0.23 -19.82 12.22
C THR A 100 -0.83 -19.01 12.95
N GLU A 101 -1.84 -18.57 12.21
CA GLU A 101 -2.96 -17.77 12.72
C GLU A 101 -4.29 -18.30 12.18
N ARG A 102 -5.39 -17.94 12.85
CA ARG A 102 -6.74 -18.32 12.43
C ARG A 102 -7.67 -17.11 12.33
N GLY A 103 -8.32 -16.97 11.18
CA GLY A 103 -9.26 -15.88 10.92
C GLY A 103 -8.62 -14.51 11.15
N PHE A 104 -9.35 -13.62 11.82
CA PHE A 104 -8.88 -12.29 12.22
C PHE A 104 -8.50 -12.20 13.70
N GLN A 105 -8.34 -13.34 14.37
CA GLN A 105 -7.75 -13.40 15.70
C GLN A 105 -6.21 -13.34 15.60
N PRO A 106 -5.49 -12.82 16.61
CA PRO A 106 -5.99 -12.32 17.90
C PRO A 106 -6.40 -10.84 17.90
N HIS A 107 -6.14 -10.07 16.84
CA HIS A 107 -6.29 -8.61 16.85
C HIS A 107 -7.21 -8.09 15.72
N PRO A 108 -8.26 -7.28 16.01
CA PRO A 108 -9.18 -6.79 14.98
C PRO A 108 -8.49 -5.94 13.90
N ASP A 109 -7.39 -5.27 14.24
CA ASP A 109 -6.56 -4.53 13.29
C ASP A 109 -6.06 -5.37 12.10
N ALA A 110 -5.99 -6.70 12.22
CA ALA A 110 -5.61 -7.55 11.10
C ALA A 110 -6.61 -7.45 9.93
N LEU A 111 -7.91 -7.33 10.21
CA LEU A 111 -8.92 -7.08 9.18
C LEU A 111 -8.75 -5.68 8.58
N VAL A 112 -8.54 -4.68 9.44
CA VAL A 112 -8.36 -3.29 9.00
C VAL A 112 -7.15 -3.17 8.08
N SER A 113 -6.03 -3.82 8.45
CA SER A 113 -4.82 -3.92 7.64
C SER A 113 -5.17 -4.45 6.26
N VAL A 114 -5.76 -5.67 6.19
CA VAL A 114 -6.10 -6.31 4.90
C VAL A 114 -6.94 -5.40 4.00
N LEU A 115 -7.92 -4.69 4.58
CA LEU A 115 -8.76 -3.75 3.83
C LEU A 115 -7.96 -2.54 3.33
N VAL A 116 -7.07 -2.00 4.16
CA VAL A 116 -6.18 -0.88 3.80
C VAL A 116 -5.19 -1.28 2.71
N GLU A 117 -4.57 -2.46 2.81
CA GLU A 117 -3.68 -2.97 1.76
C GLU A 117 -4.43 -3.23 0.45
N ALA A 118 -5.63 -3.81 0.51
CA ALA A 118 -6.47 -4.02 -0.67
C ALA A 118 -6.87 -2.68 -1.32
N ALA A 119 -7.22 -1.68 -0.50
CA ALA A 119 -7.53 -0.33 -0.98
C ALA A 119 -6.32 0.33 -1.65
N ALA A 120 -5.12 0.20 -1.07
CA ALA A 120 -3.88 0.72 -1.67
C ALA A 120 -3.64 0.12 -3.07
N LEU A 121 -3.79 -1.20 -3.21
CA LEU A 121 -3.66 -1.89 -4.50
C LEU A 121 -4.73 -1.44 -5.51
N ALA A 122 -5.99 -1.28 -5.06
CA ALA A 122 -7.07 -0.80 -5.92
C ALA A 122 -6.82 0.63 -6.43
N LEU A 123 -6.32 1.52 -5.56
CA LEU A 123 -5.98 2.90 -5.91
C LEU A 123 -4.80 2.96 -6.89
N LEU A 124 -3.76 2.15 -6.67
CA LEU A 124 -2.62 2.01 -7.57
C LEU A 124 -3.07 1.51 -8.95
N LEU A 125 -3.93 0.49 -9.00
CA LEU A 125 -4.51 -0.02 -10.23
C LEU A 125 -5.36 1.04 -10.95
N ALA A 126 -6.20 1.76 -10.22
CA ALA A 126 -7.00 2.85 -10.79
C ALA A 126 -6.12 3.95 -11.40
N GLY A 127 -5.03 4.33 -10.70
CA GLY A 127 -4.02 5.25 -11.22
C GLY A 127 -3.37 4.74 -12.51
N ALA A 128 -2.92 3.49 -12.52
CA ALA A 128 -2.32 2.87 -13.69
C ALA A 128 -3.28 2.85 -14.90
N LEU A 129 -4.53 2.42 -14.70
CA LEU A 129 -5.56 2.39 -15.74
C LEU A 129 -5.90 3.80 -16.27
N TRP A 130 -5.97 4.80 -15.39
CA TRP A 130 -6.16 6.19 -15.78
C TRP A 130 -5.02 6.68 -16.68
N THR A 131 -3.77 6.38 -16.32
CA THR A 131 -2.61 6.75 -17.13
C THR A 131 -2.60 6.04 -18.49
N TRP A 132 -3.00 4.77 -18.54
CA TRP A 132 -3.03 3.97 -19.76
C TRP A 132 -4.09 4.47 -20.74
N ARG A 133 -5.31 4.78 -20.28
CA ARG A 133 -6.40 5.32 -21.11
C ARG A 133 -6.07 6.68 -21.75
N GLY A 134 -5.18 7.45 -21.14
CA GLY A 134 -4.73 8.73 -21.65
C GLY A 134 -3.61 8.66 -22.70
N ARG A 135 -3.05 7.48 -22.99
CA ARG A 135 -2.00 7.33 -24.02
C ARG A 135 -2.62 7.29 -25.43
N PRO A 136 -2.14 8.08 -26.40
CA PRO A 136 -2.59 7.96 -27.79
C PRO A 136 -2.34 6.53 -28.29
N ARG A 137 -3.36 5.88 -28.85
CA ARG A 137 -3.19 4.63 -29.60
C ARG A 137 -2.37 4.97 -30.84
N ARG A 138 -1.15 4.43 -30.92
CA ARG A 138 -0.31 4.54 -32.12
C ARG A 138 -0.86 3.64 -33.23
#